data_AF-A0A1B6BYD3-F1
#
_entry.id   AF-A0A1B6BYD3-F1
#
_cell.length_a   1.000
_cell.length_b   1.000
_cell.length_c   1.000
_cell.angle_alpha   90.00
_cell.angle_beta   90.00
_cell.angle_gamma   90.00
#
_symmetry.space_group_name_H-M   'P 1'
#
loop_
_entity.id
_entity.type
_entity.pdbx_description
1 polymer ?
#
loop_
_entity_poly.entity_id
_entity_poly.type
_entity_poly.pdbx_seq_one_letter_code
_entity_poly.pdbx_strand_id
1 'polypeptide(L)'
;MGHSGLKQFPAGNQPIDYFNLLFKDNFYDLITQETNKFSKEIFIRPHLPRSRITEWRDLSTEELKKFIGLVLYMGIVKLNRVTEYWNTNEKFNLKFVSSRMSRDRFLGIRQAFHLVSNSDEPTSQNPLKKILPLLEYLHETMESVCDPGKNICIDESMAP
;
A
#
# COMPACT_ATOMS: atom_id res chain seq x y z
N MET A 1 21.23 -22.73 21.74
CA MET A 1 21.43 -21.31 21.33
C MET A 1 20.53 -21.08 20.12
N GLY A 2 19.58 -20.16 20.18
CA GLY A 2 18.67 -19.91 19.07
C GLY A 2 19.42 -19.36 17.85
N HIS A 3 19.11 -19.87 16.66
CA HIS A 3 19.64 -19.34 15.42
C HIS A 3 18.92 -18.01 15.11
N SER A 4 19.65 -16.89 15.10
CA SER A 4 19.11 -15.60 14.66
C SER A 4 19.00 -15.55 13.14
N GLY A 5 18.04 -14.80 12.61
CA GLY A 5 17.84 -14.61 11.17
C GLY A 5 16.45 -15.04 10.69
N LEU A 6 16.33 -15.30 9.39
CA LEU A 6 15.06 -15.71 8.79
C LEU A 6 14.61 -17.08 9.31
N LYS A 7 13.38 -17.12 9.82
CA LYS A 7 12.65 -18.34 10.21
C LYS A 7 12.06 -19.06 9.01
N GLN A 8 11.68 -18.29 8.00
CA GLN A 8 11.00 -18.75 6.80
C GLN A 8 11.83 -18.36 5.59
N PHE A 9 11.99 -19.31 4.66
CA PHE A 9 12.67 -19.09 3.39
C PHE A 9 11.66 -19.27 2.26
N PRO A 10 11.59 -18.31 1.32
CA PRO A 10 10.70 -18.47 0.19
C PRO A 10 11.27 -19.53 -0.77
N ALA A 11 10.43 -20.06 -1.67
CA ALA A 11 10.85 -21.08 -2.62
C ALA A 11 11.85 -20.57 -3.67
N GLY A 12 11.81 -19.27 -3.97
CA GLY A 12 12.71 -18.59 -4.89
C GLY A 12 13.79 -17.78 -4.16
N ASN A 13 14.67 -17.16 -4.94
CA ASN A 13 15.78 -16.33 -4.45
C ASN A 13 15.82 -14.95 -5.13
N GLN A 14 14.68 -14.46 -5.61
CA GLN A 14 14.53 -13.12 -6.16
C GLN A 14 14.03 -12.16 -5.08
N PRO A 15 14.31 -10.84 -5.18
CA PRO A 15 13.84 -9.86 -4.18
C PRO A 15 12.33 -9.92 -3.90
N ILE A 16 11.52 -10.22 -4.92
CA ILE A 16 10.06 -10.35 -4.77
C ILE A 16 9.66 -11.54 -3.87
N ASP A 17 10.44 -12.61 -3.87
CA ASP A 17 10.16 -13.81 -3.07
C ASP A 17 10.27 -13.49 -1.58
N TYR A 18 11.28 -12.70 -1.20
CA TYR A 18 11.45 -12.21 0.17
C TYR A 18 10.43 -11.12 0.53
N PHE A 19 10.09 -10.24 -0.42
CA PHE A 19 9.05 -9.24 -0.20
C PHE A 19 7.70 -9.88 0.12
N ASN A 20 7.36 -10.99 -0.55
CA ASN A 20 6.13 -11.73 -0.31
C ASN A 20 6.07 -12.45 1.05
N LEU A 21 7.20 -12.59 1.77
CA LEU A 21 7.17 -13.00 3.18
C LEU A 21 6.54 -11.91 4.07
N LEU A 22 6.73 -10.64 3.68
CA LEU A 22 6.27 -9.46 4.40
C LEU A 22 4.90 -8.98 3.94
N PHE A 23 4.59 -9.08 2.65
CA PHE A 23 3.31 -8.71 2.04
C PHE A 23 2.63 -9.95 1.45
N LYS A 24 1.82 -10.60 2.27
CA LYS A 24 1.10 -11.84 1.94
C LYS A 24 -0.23 -11.54 1.24
N ASP A 25 -0.75 -12.51 0.49
CA ASP A 25 -1.99 -12.35 -0.31
C ASP A 25 -3.20 -11.93 0.54
N ASN A 26 -3.34 -12.49 1.75
CA ASN A 26 -4.42 -12.11 2.68
C ASN A 26 -4.40 -10.62 3.04
N PHE A 27 -3.22 -10.01 3.12
CA PHE A 27 -3.09 -8.58 3.40
C PHE A 27 -3.48 -7.73 2.20
N TYR A 28 -3.10 -8.14 0.98
CA TYR A 28 -3.59 -7.48 -0.22
C TYR A 28 -5.11 -7.57 -0.34
N ASP A 29 -5.70 -8.71 0.01
CA ASP A 29 -7.15 -8.91 -0.03
C ASP A 29 -7.86 -7.98 0.95
N LEU A 30 -7.33 -7.83 2.18
CA LEU A 30 -7.83 -6.87 3.16
C LEU A 30 -7.83 -5.44 2.59
N ILE A 31 -6.67 -4.96 2.11
CA ILE A 31 -6.54 -3.61 1.56
C ILE A 31 -7.51 -3.41 0.39
N THR A 32 -7.60 -4.42 -0.49
CA THR A 32 -8.46 -4.37 -1.68
C THR A 32 -9.93 -4.26 -1.29
N GLN A 33 -10.39 -5.08 -0.33
CA GLN A 33 -11.76 -5.05 0.16
C GLN A 33 -12.10 -3.71 0.81
N GLU A 34 -11.27 -3.23 1.73
CA GLU A 34 -11.51 -1.99 2.45
C GLU A 34 -11.44 -0.76 1.53
N THR A 35 -10.51 -0.73 0.58
CA THR A 35 -10.43 0.32 -0.45
C THR A 35 -11.67 0.34 -1.33
N ASN A 36 -12.20 -0.81 -1.74
CA ASN A 36 -13.43 -0.90 -2.53
C ASN A 36 -14.69 -0.54 -1.74
N LYS A 37 -14.73 -0.80 -0.42
CA LYS A 37 -15.82 -0.33 0.44
C LYS A 37 -15.79 1.19 0.54
N PHE A 38 -14.62 1.76 0.86
CA PHE A 38 -14.48 3.20 1.05
C PHE A 38 -14.69 4.00 -0.24
N SER A 39 -14.29 3.46 -1.40
CA SER A 39 -14.51 4.12 -2.69
C SER A 39 -16.01 4.41 -2.95
N LYS A 40 -16.90 3.49 -2.54
CA LYS A 40 -18.35 3.68 -2.65
C LYS A 40 -18.82 4.85 -1.81
N GLU A 41 -18.23 5.04 -0.63
CA GLU A 41 -18.56 6.17 0.24
C GLU A 41 -18.09 7.52 -0.31
N ILE A 42 -16.97 7.59 -1.03
CA ILE A 42 -16.42 8.87 -1.51
C ILE A 42 -16.85 9.23 -2.94
N PHE A 43 -17.19 8.26 -3.77
CA PHE A 43 -17.54 8.50 -5.18
C PHE A 43 -19.03 8.40 -5.49
N ILE A 44 -19.84 7.74 -4.66
CA ILE A 44 -21.30 7.61 -4.86
C ILE A 44 -22.08 8.71 -4.11
N ARG A 45 -21.40 9.64 -3.41
CA ARG A 45 -22.09 10.77 -2.74
C ARG A 45 -22.65 11.78 -3.75
N PRO A 46 -23.93 12.18 -3.62
CA PRO A 46 -24.66 12.97 -4.63
C PRO A 46 -24.22 14.45 -4.81
N HIS A 47 -23.20 14.95 -4.11
CA HIS A 47 -22.96 16.41 -4.00
C HIS A 47 -21.50 16.88 -4.12
N LEU A 48 -20.79 16.46 -5.18
CA LEU A 48 -19.58 17.19 -5.60
C LEU A 48 -19.66 17.55 -7.08
N PRO A 49 -20.07 18.78 -7.43
CA PRO A 49 -20.17 19.30 -8.81
C PRO A 49 -18.85 19.31 -9.61
N ARG A 50 -17.76 18.77 -9.04
CA ARG A 50 -16.40 18.74 -9.59
C ARG A 50 -15.65 17.44 -9.31
N SER A 51 -16.33 16.36 -8.90
CA SER A 51 -15.65 15.07 -8.79
C SER A 51 -15.19 14.63 -10.19
N ARG A 52 -13.87 14.59 -10.42
CA ARG A 52 -13.28 14.09 -11.67
C ARG A 52 -13.44 12.57 -11.83
N ILE A 53 -13.81 11.89 -10.74
CA ILE A 53 -14.04 10.45 -10.72
C ILE A 53 -15.55 10.26 -10.75
N THR A 54 -16.07 10.00 -11.94
CA THR A 54 -17.50 9.82 -12.20
C THR A 54 -17.96 8.38 -11.98
N GLU A 55 -17.04 7.40 -12.08
CA GLU A 55 -17.35 5.97 -11.92
C GLU A 55 -16.15 5.24 -11.30
N TRP A 56 -16.34 4.66 -10.11
CA TRP A 56 -15.35 3.75 -9.51
C TRP A 56 -15.51 2.36 -10.12
N ARG A 57 -14.40 1.81 -10.65
CA ARG A 57 -14.28 0.39 -10.95
C ARG A 57 -13.62 -0.32 -9.77
N ASP A 58 -14.20 -1.42 -9.33
CA ASP A 58 -13.63 -2.21 -8.24
C ASP A 58 -12.16 -2.58 -8.52
N LEU A 59 -11.33 -2.31 -7.52
CA LEU A 59 -9.91 -2.64 -7.46
C LEU A 59 -9.77 -4.15 -7.31
N SER A 60 -8.90 -4.75 -8.10
CA SER A 60 -8.48 -6.14 -7.89
C SER A 60 -7.14 -6.20 -7.15
N THR A 61 -6.86 -7.33 -6.50
CA THR A 61 -5.57 -7.58 -5.83
C THR A 61 -4.38 -7.39 -6.78
N GLU A 62 -4.47 -7.83 -8.03
CA GLU A 62 -3.44 -7.63 -9.05
C GLU A 62 -3.23 -6.15 -9.43
N GLU A 63 -4.31 -5.36 -9.47
CA GLU A 63 -4.21 -3.93 -9.71
C GLU A 63 -3.63 -3.19 -8.49
N LEU A 64 -3.97 -3.62 -7.27
CA LEU A 64 -3.37 -3.11 -6.04
C LEU A 64 -1.87 -3.41 -5.99
N LYS A 65 -1.42 -4.61 -6.35
CA LYS A 65 0.00 -4.98 -6.46
C LYS A 65 0.75 -4.04 -7.42
N LYS A 66 0.16 -3.72 -8.58
CA LYS A 66 0.72 -2.72 -9.51
C LYS A 66 0.79 -1.32 -8.89
N PHE A 67 -0.26 -0.90 -8.18
CA PHE A 67 -0.28 0.39 -7.47
C PHE A 67 0.85 0.47 -6.43
N ILE A 68 1.01 -0.54 -5.58
CA ILE A 68 2.08 -0.61 -4.57
C ILE A 68 3.45 -0.63 -5.24
N GLY A 69 3.63 -1.40 -6.31
CA GLY A 69 4.87 -1.40 -7.09
C GLY A 69 5.23 -0.01 -7.66
N LEU A 70 4.23 0.76 -8.10
CA LEU A 70 4.44 2.15 -8.51
C LEU A 70 4.80 3.05 -7.32
N VAL A 71 4.18 2.89 -6.16
CA VAL A 71 4.54 3.63 -4.94
C VAL A 71 5.99 3.36 -4.53
N LEU A 72 6.42 2.09 -4.56
CA LEU A 72 7.81 1.71 -4.30
C LEU A 72 8.78 2.32 -5.33
N TYR A 73 8.40 2.31 -6.61
CA TYR A 73 9.19 2.96 -7.67
C TYR A 73 9.33 4.47 -7.45
N MET A 74 8.25 5.16 -7.03
CA MET A 74 8.31 6.58 -6.62
C MET A 74 9.12 6.80 -5.35
N GLY A 75 9.39 5.74 -4.58
CA GLY A 75 10.39 5.69 -3.51
C GLY A 75 11.81 5.88 -4.02
N ILE A 76 12.11 5.32 -5.19
CA ILE A 76 13.45 5.29 -5.80
C ILE A 76 13.65 6.49 -6.72
N VAL A 77 12.72 6.73 -7.63
CA VAL A 77 12.77 7.83 -8.60
C VAL A 77 11.89 8.95 -8.09
N LYS A 78 12.48 10.01 -7.54
CA LYS A 78 11.75 11.13 -6.95
C LYS A 78 11.50 12.24 -7.97
N LEU A 79 10.23 12.56 -8.20
CA LEU A 79 9.77 13.74 -8.94
C LEU A 79 9.04 14.72 -8.02
N ASN A 80 8.98 15.99 -8.42
CA ASN A 80 8.40 17.06 -7.60
C ASN A 80 6.89 16.90 -7.42
N ARG A 81 6.20 16.38 -8.45
CA ARG A 81 4.74 16.17 -8.42
C ARG A 81 4.40 14.77 -8.84
N VAL A 82 3.45 14.14 -8.15
CA VAL A 82 2.93 12.80 -8.48
C VAL A 82 2.42 12.70 -9.92
N THR A 83 1.93 13.79 -10.50
CA THR A 83 1.42 13.81 -11.87
C THR A 83 2.53 13.79 -12.91
N GLU A 84 3.77 14.17 -12.56
CA GLU A 84 4.92 14.21 -13.47
C GLU A 84 5.37 12.81 -13.89
N TYR A 85 5.05 11.76 -13.12
CA TYR A 85 5.34 10.38 -13.52
C TYR A 85 4.56 9.93 -14.78
N TRP A 86 3.52 10.68 -15.15
CA TRP A 86 2.74 10.48 -16.39
C TRP A 86 2.95 11.61 -17.40
N ASN A 87 4.06 12.34 -17.31
CA ASN A 87 4.40 13.37 -18.29
C ASN A 87 4.61 12.73 -19.68
N THR A 88 4.05 13.34 -20.72
CA THR A 88 4.19 12.87 -22.11
C THR A 88 5.35 13.55 -22.85
N ASN A 89 5.96 14.59 -22.27
CA ASN A 89 7.16 15.22 -22.81
C ASN A 89 8.29 14.19 -22.92
N GLU A 90 8.89 14.10 -24.10
CA GLU A 90 9.92 13.10 -24.43
C GLU A 90 11.03 12.99 -23.37
N LYS A 91 11.49 14.12 -22.81
CA LYS A 91 12.56 14.16 -21.81
C LYS A 91 12.16 13.63 -20.44
N PHE A 92 10.86 13.56 -20.15
CA PHE A 92 10.30 13.22 -18.84
C PHE A 92 9.30 12.06 -18.92
N ASN A 93 9.21 11.39 -20.08
CA ASN A 93 8.25 10.32 -20.30
C ASN A 93 8.75 9.02 -19.68
N LEU A 94 8.28 8.77 -18.46
CA LEU A 94 8.47 7.50 -17.78
C LEU A 94 7.47 6.47 -18.34
N LYS A 95 7.75 5.94 -19.54
CA LYS A 95 6.94 4.90 -20.20
C LYS A 95 6.68 3.70 -19.30
N PHE A 96 7.60 3.42 -18.38
CA PHE A 96 7.40 2.38 -17.38
C PHE A 96 6.11 2.63 -16.58
N VAL A 97 5.95 3.82 -15.99
CA VAL A 97 4.80 4.14 -15.13
C VAL A 97 3.50 4.16 -15.92
N SER A 98 3.49 4.90 -17.03
CA SER A 98 2.27 5.11 -17.83
C SER A 98 1.72 3.83 -18.45
N SER A 99 2.57 2.82 -18.71
CA SER A 99 2.12 1.54 -19.25
C SER A 99 1.58 0.57 -18.20
N ARG A 100 1.76 0.82 -16.89
CA ARG A 100 1.26 -0.08 -15.82
C ARG A 100 -0.09 0.37 -15.28
N MET A 101 -0.31 1.68 -15.19
CA MET A 101 -1.54 2.26 -14.66
C MET A 101 -1.71 3.67 -15.23
N SER A 102 -2.94 4.10 -15.50
CA SER A 102 -3.20 5.49 -15.88
C SER A 102 -3.10 6.43 -14.67
N ARG A 103 -2.74 7.70 -14.92
CA ARG A 103 -2.63 8.73 -13.87
C ARG A 103 -3.90 8.81 -13.04
N ASP A 104 -5.05 8.88 -13.70
CA ASP A 104 -6.33 9.12 -13.04
C ASP A 104 -6.75 7.89 -12.22
N ARG A 105 -6.45 6.66 -12.67
CA ARG A 105 -6.66 5.45 -11.88
C ARG A 105 -5.75 5.41 -10.65
N PHE A 106 -4.46 5.74 -10.80
CA PHE A 106 -3.54 5.81 -9.66
C PHE A 106 -4.01 6.83 -8.62
N LEU A 107 -4.40 8.03 -9.06
CA LEU A 107 -4.89 9.08 -8.16
C LEU A 107 -6.21 8.68 -7.48
N GLY A 108 -7.11 7.99 -8.20
CA GLY A 108 -8.35 7.46 -7.64
C GLY A 108 -8.11 6.39 -6.58
N ILE A 109 -7.22 5.42 -6.85
CA ILE A 109 -6.84 4.40 -5.85
C ILE A 109 -6.18 5.07 -4.66
N ARG A 110 -5.26 6.02 -4.87
CA ARG A 110 -4.62 6.76 -3.77
C ARG A 110 -5.63 7.50 -2.90
N GLN A 111 -6.67 8.07 -3.49
CA GLN A 111 -7.73 8.77 -2.76
C GLN A 111 -8.63 7.80 -1.97
N ALA A 112 -8.88 6.61 -2.52
CA ALA A 112 -9.73 5.59 -1.91
C ALA A 112 -8.97 4.62 -0.99
N PHE A 113 -7.64 4.70 -0.92
CA PHE A 113 -6.82 3.73 -0.18
C PHE A 113 -7.25 3.66 1.28
N HIS A 114 -7.64 2.46 1.72
CA HIS A 114 -8.21 2.25 3.04
C HIS A 114 -7.80 0.90 3.63
N LEU A 115 -7.75 0.82 4.95
CA LEU A 115 -7.31 -0.36 5.72
C LEU A 115 -8.34 -0.84 6.73
N VAL A 116 -9.34 -0.03 7.06
CA VAL A 116 -10.35 -0.28 8.11
C VAL A 116 -11.66 0.30 7.62
N SER A 117 -12.77 -0.42 7.70
CA SER A 117 -14.07 0.13 7.31
C SER A 117 -14.47 1.30 8.23
N ASN A 118 -15.08 2.36 7.66
CA ASN A 118 -15.68 3.42 8.48
C ASN A 118 -16.92 2.93 9.25
N SER A 119 -17.59 1.87 8.79
CA SER A 119 -18.72 1.24 9.50
C SER A 119 -18.29 0.53 10.79
N ASP A 120 -17.03 0.09 10.81
CA ASP A 120 -16.45 -0.71 11.87
C ASP A 120 -15.57 0.15 12.77
N GLU A 121 -15.64 1.50 12.64
CA GLU A 121 -14.92 2.40 13.54
C GLU A 121 -15.32 2.06 14.97
N PRO A 122 -14.41 1.47 15.78
CA PRO A 122 -14.72 1.28 17.17
C PRO A 122 -14.84 2.67 17.78
N THR A 123 -15.76 2.82 18.73
CA THR A 123 -15.89 3.99 19.63
C THR A 123 -14.60 4.25 20.46
N SER A 124 -13.50 3.56 20.15
CA SER A 124 -12.20 3.72 20.76
C SER A 124 -11.64 5.11 20.45
N GLN A 125 -11.13 5.78 21.48
CA GLN A 125 -10.39 7.03 21.37
C GLN A 125 -8.96 6.80 20.82
N ASN A 126 -8.66 5.64 20.25
CA ASN A 126 -7.32 5.33 19.75
C ASN A 126 -7.03 6.15 18.47
N PRO A 127 -6.05 7.08 18.50
CA PRO A 127 -5.72 7.91 17.34
C PRO A 127 -5.15 7.09 16.17
N LEU A 128 -4.63 5.88 16.41
CA LEU A 128 -4.03 5.01 15.40
C LEU A 128 -5.03 4.05 14.74
N LYS A 129 -6.33 4.13 15.08
CA LYS A 129 -7.34 3.15 14.64
C LYS A 129 -7.32 2.86 13.14
N LYS A 130 -7.07 3.86 12.29
CA LYS A 130 -7.06 3.72 10.82
C LYS A 130 -5.85 2.98 10.25
N ILE A 131 -4.77 2.90 11.01
CA ILE A 131 -3.54 2.17 10.62
C ILE A 131 -3.31 0.93 11.47
N LEU A 132 -4.13 0.72 12.51
CA LEU A 132 -3.96 -0.36 13.46
C LEU A 132 -3.90 -1.74 12.79
N PRO A 133 -4.74 -2.10 11.79
CA PRO A 133 -4.62 -3.40 11.13
C PRO A 133 -3.29 -3.59 10.40
N LEU A 134 -2.71 -2.51 9.85
CA LEU A 134 -1.38 -2.57 9.23
C LEU A 134 -0.31 -2.81 10.30
N LEU A 135 -0.40 -2.14 11.45
CA LEU A 135 0.57 -2.32 12.54
C LEU A 135 0.52 -3.74 13.12
N GLU A 136 -0.67 -4.25 13.39
CA GLU A 136 -0.89 -5.62 13.88
C GLU A 136 -0.38 -6.64 12.85
N TYR A 137 -0.76 -6.47 11.58
CA TYR A 137 -0.27 -7.33 10.50
C TYR A 137 1.26 -7.34 10.39
N LEU A 138 1.90 -6.17 10.42
CA LEU A 138 3.36 -6.06 10.32
C LEU A 138 4.04 -6.68 11.54
N HIS A 139 3.51 -6.47 12.74
CA HIS A 139 4.04 -7.05 13.97
C HIS A 139 4.03 -8.58 13.91
N GLU A 140 2.86 -9.18 13.65
CA GLU A 140 2.70 -10.63 13.52
C GLU A 140 3.57 -11.19 12.40
N THR A 141 3.64 -10.49 11.26
CA THR A 141 4.41 -10.93 10.11
C THR A 141 5.91 -10.91 10.41
N MET A 142 6.43 -9.83 10.98
CA MET A 142 7.85 -9.73 11.33
C MET A 142 8.25 -10.77 12.38
N GLU A 143 7.44 -10.97 13.41
CA GLU A 143 7.66 -12.00 14.43
C GLU A 143 7.68 -13.40 13.81
N SER A 144 6.81 -13.67 12.83
CA SER A 144 6.78 -14.96 12.14
C SER A 144 7.96 -15.19 11.20
N VAL A 145 8.55 -14.13 10.64
CA VAL A 145 9.55 -14.21 9.55
C VAL A 145 10.99 -14.17 10.06
N CYS A 146 11.28 -13.47 11.17
CA CYS A 146 12.66 -13.25 11.61
C CYS A 146 12.80 -13.32 13.13
N ASP A 147 13.88 -13.95 13.61
CA ASP A 147 14.35 -13.79 14.99
C ASP A 147 15.47 -12.75 15.06
N PRO A 148 15.35 -11.75 15.96
CA PRO A 148 16.41 -10.78 16.15
C PRO A 148 17.70 -11.44 16.67
N GLY A 149 18.83 -10.80 16.38
CA GLY A 149 20.12 -11.18 16.94
C GLY A 149 20.21 -10.95 18.44
N LYS A 150 21.30 -11.43 19.05
CA LYS A 150 21.55 -11.25 20.49
C LYS A 150 21.65 -9.79 20.94
N ASN A 151 22.08 -8.91 20.04
CA ASN A 151 22.28 -7.49 20.30
C ASN A 151 21.19 -6.71 19.56
N ILE A 152 20.33 -6.01 20.31
CA ILE A 152 19.23 -5.21 19.78
C ILE A 152 19.48 -3.75 20.20
N CYS A 153 19.29 -2.84 19.27
CA CYS A 153 19.27 -1.40 19.52
C CYS A 153 17.83 -0.91 19.40
N ILE A 154 17.42 -0.03 20.31
CA ILE A 154 16.11 0.63 20.28
C ILE A 154 16.38 2.10 20.03
N ASP A 155 15.77 2.63 18.97
CA ASP A 155 15.89 4.04 18.58
C ASP A 155 14.54 4.53 18.05
N GLU A 156 14.34 5.84 18.09
CA GLU A 156 13.12 6.49 17.62
C GLU A 156 13.28 6.96 16.16
N SER A 157 12.23 6.78 15.36
CA SER A 157 12.19 7.26 13.98
C SER A 157 10.97 8.14 13.77
N MET A 158 11.17 9.29 13.12
CA MET A 158 10.10 10.23 12.77
C MET A 158 9.73 10.07 11.29
N ALA A 159 8.44 9.91 11.01
CA ALA A 159 7.88 10.00 9.67
C ALA A 159 7.30 11.41 9.46
N PRO A 160 7.84 12.22 8.53
CA PRO A 160 7.39 13.60 8.29
C PRO A 160 6.09 13.69 7.48
#